data_AF-A0A963IBJ0-F1
#
_entry.id   AF-A0A963IBJ0-F1
#
_cell.length_a   1.000
_cell.length_b   1.000
_cell.length_c   1.000
_cell.angle_alpha   90.00
_cell.angle_beta   90.00
_cell.angle_gamma   90.00
#
_symmetry.space_group_name_H-M   'P 1'
#
loop_
_entity.id
_entity.type
_entity.pdbx_description
1 polymer ?
#
loop_
_entity_poly.entity_id
_entity_poly.type
_entity_poly.pdbx_seq_one_letter_code
_entity_poly.pdbx_strand_id
1 'polypeptide(L)'
;MRTHPLAIVLATSLALLTTPPAAAEEWLSLGAQHWAPTVVSKTGAGTAHAAAEARVTRASIEGWCGNWSPGDAGCVARELASPAAQKVYRATADCIAGRITPVDGKTYALAGRWDNSDIGGGRTRWRGADGKIVGRDNASGGLGIAQQWEVLCPKTVATPAKRAPTPPAPVVGAFAPGETVYARYGKAWIPGKVVKLRPQGAQMHYEVRLENGARGVLPARMLRKTP
;
A
#
# COMPACT_ATOMS: atom_id res chain seq x y z
N MET A 1 51.36 34.94 -51.29
CA MET A 1 50.00 35.28 -50.85
C MET A 1 49.20 34.00 -50.74
N ARG A 2 48.98 33.49 -49.51
CA ARG A 2 48.13 32.32 -49.23
C ARG A 2 47.16 32.75 -48.12
N THR A 3 45.88 32.83 -48.47
CA THR A 3 44.77 33.16 -47.58
C THR A 3 44.26 31.87 -46.93
N HIS A 4 44.28 31.80 -45.61
CA HIS A 4 43.62 30.74 -44.84
C HIS A 4 42.23 31.22 -44.40
N PRO A 5 41.14 30.48 -44.65
CA PRO A 5 39.83 30.82 -44.11
C PRO A 5 39.72 30.31 -42.66
N LEU A 6 39.36 31.24 -41.76
CA LEU A 6 38.98 30.97 -40.38
C LEU A 6 37.59 30.31 -40.36
N ALA A 7 37.49 29.06 -39.95
CA ALA A 7 36.20 28.40 -39.71
C ALA A 7 35.80 28.63 -38.25
N ILE A 8 34.81 29.50 -38.03
CA ILE A 8 34.18 29.74 -36.73
C ILE A 8 33.14 28.64 -36.49
N VAL A 9 33.42 27.74 -35.54
CA VAL A 9 32.46 26.73 -35.08
C VAL A 9 31.58 27.36 -34.00
N LEU A 10 30.36 27.75 -34.35
CA LEU A 10 29.30 28.12 -33.41
C LEU A 10 28.78 26.86 -32.70
N ALA A 11 29.21 26.67 -31.44
CA ALA A 11 28.62 25.67 -30.55
C ALA A 11 27.23 26.14 -30.11
N THR A 12 26.19 25.55 -30.69
CA THR A 12 24.79 25.72 -30.28
C THR A 12 24.51 24.83 -29.08
N SER A 13 24.54 25.40 -27.89
CA SER A 13 24.14 24.74 -26.65
C SER A 13 22.62 24.52 -26.64
N LEU A 14 22.20 23.31 -27.03
CA LEU A 14 20.81 22.87 -26.95
C LEU A 14 20.42 22.66 -25.48
N ALA A 15 19.79 23.67 -24.87
CA ALA A 15 19.21 23.55 -23.54
C ALA A 15 17.99 22.61 -23.59
N LEU A 16 18.19 21.35 -23.19
CA LEU A 16 17.12 20.38 -22.96
C LEU A 16 16.26 20.89 -21.80
N LEU A 17 15.11 21.47 -22.12
CA LEU A 17 14.01 21.71 -21.19
C LEU A 17 13.48 20.34 -20.74
N THR A 18 14.00 19.82 -19.63
CA THR A 18 13.40 18.70 -18.90
C THR A 18 12.10 19.18 -18.28
N THR A 19 10.98 18.98 -18.99
CA THR A 19 9.66 19.08 -18.38
C THR A 19 9.58 18.05 -17.26
N PRO A 20 9.29 18.46 -16.01
CA PRO A 20 9.02 17.49 -14.96
C PRO A 20 7.80 16.65 -15.40
N PRO A 21 7.83 15.32 -15.19
CA PRO A 21 6.66 14.50 -15.47
C PRO A 21 5.48 15.04 -14.67
N ALA A 22 4.34 15.23 -15.32
CA ALA A 22 3.09 15.52 -14.64
C ALA A 22 2.87 14.44 -13.58
N ALA A 23 2.80 14.84 -12.31
CA ALA A 23 2.41 13.93 -11.25
C ALA A 23 1.05 13.34 -11.64
N ALA A 24 0.95 12.00 -11.70
CA ALA A 24 -0.31 11.33 -12.00
C ALA A 24 -1.36 11.85 -11.02
N GLU A 25 -2.50 12.31 -11.55
CA GLU A 25 -3.59 12.84 -10.74
C GLU A 25 -4.10 11.73 -9.81
N GLU A 26 -3.93 11.90 -8.51
CA GLU A 26 -4.42 10.95 -7.51
C GLU A 26 -5.89 11.27 -7.17
N TRP A 27 -6.69 10.26 -6.88
CA TRP A 27 -8.10 10.43 -6.51
C TRP A 27 -8.46 9.56 -5.30
N LEU A 28 -9.61 9.82 -4.67
CA LEU A 28 -10.17 8.94 -3.65
C LEU A 28 -11.43 8.25 -4.18
N SER A 29 -11.42 6.92 -4.26
CA SER A 29 -12.60 6.18 -4.75
C SER A 29 -13.80 6.34 -3.80
N LEU A 30 -14.93 6.83 -4.32
CA LEU A 30 -16.21 6.86 -3.59
C LEU A 30 -17.06 5.59 -3.83
N GLY A 31 -16.63 4.72 -4.76
CA GLY A 31 -17.37 3.54 -5.22
C GLY A 31 -17.45 3.47 -6.74
N ALA A 32 -17.98 2.37 -7.28
CA ALA A 32 -17.91 2.08 -8.73
C ALA A 32 -18.82 2.92 -9.61
N GLN A 33 -19.89 3.49 -9.06
CA GLN A 33 -20.86 4.34 -9.79
C GLN A 33 -20.77 5.81 -9.38
N HIS A 34 -19.70 6.21 -8.70
CA HIS A 34 -19.49 7.59 -8.28
C HIS A 34 -18.37 8.23 -9.08
N TRP A 35 -18.44 9.55 -9.26
CA TRP A 35 -17.26 10.32 -9.66
C TRP A 35 -16.16 10.20 -8.61
N ALA A 36 -14.91 10.33 -9.05
CA ALA A 36 -13.75 10.25 -8.20
C ALA A 36 -13.23 11.66 -7.88
N PRO A 37 -13.34 12.15 -6.63
CA PRO A 37 -12.73 13.42 -6.24
C PRO A 37 -11.21 13.34 -6.36
N THR A 38 -10.62 14.39 -6.92
CA THR A 38 -9.18 14.57 -7.10
C THR A 38 -8.53 14.99 -5.79
N VAL A 39 -7.42 14.35 -5.41
CA VAL A 39 -6.62 14.70 -4.24
C VAL A 39 -6.03 16.10 -4.42
N VAL A 40 -6.38 17.02 -3.53
CA VAL A 40 -5.88 18.40 -3.50
C VAL A 40 -4.82 18.62 -2.43
N SER A 41 -4.78 17.77 -1.40
CA SER A 41 -3.74 17.79 -0.38
C SER A 41 -3.44 16.38 0.11
N LYS A 42 -2.17 16.13 0.44
CA LYS A 42 -1.72 14.86 1.02
C LYS A 42 -0.62 15.13 2.03
N THR A 43 -0.72 14.53 3.20
CA THR A 43 0.24 14.69 4.30
C THR A 43 0.57 13.34 4.92
N GLY A 44 1.77 13.21 5.47
CA GLY A 44 2.17 12.02 6.23
C GLY A 44 2.09 10.70 5.46
N ALA A 45 2.15 10.70 4.13
CA ALA A 45 2.04 9.48 3.33
C ALA A 45 3.05 8.42 3.79
N GLY A 46 2.59 7.18 3.99
CA GLY A 46 3.40 6.08 4.51
C GLY A 46 3.62 6.08 6.03
N THR A 47 3.08 7.04 6.78
CA THR A 47 3.25 7.17 8.23
C THR A 47 2.03 6.71 9.03
N ALA A 48 2.11 6.79 10.36
CA ALA A 48 0.98 6.54 11.26
C ALA A 48 -0.11 7.64 11.20
N HIS A 49 0.18 8.76 10.53
CA HIS A 49 -0.70 9.92 10.43
C HIS A 49 -0.88 10.36 8.97
N ALA A 50 -1.00 9.38 8.06
CA ALA A 50 -1.25 9.66 6.65
C ALA A 50 -2.66 10.25 6.48
N ALA A 51 -2.77 11.30 5.67
CA ALA A 51 -4.05 11.92 5.32
C ALA A 51 -4.03 12.40 3.87
N ALA A 52 -5.19 12.35 3.22
CA ALA A 52 -5.43 12.95 1.93
C ALA A 52 -6.80 13.64 1.94
N GLU A 53 -6.85 14.83 1.36
CA GLU A 53 -8.11 15.53 1.09
C GLU A 53 -8.30 15.63 -0.41
N ALA A 54 -9.54 15.40 -0.85
CA ALA A 54 -9.91 15.41 -2.24
C ALA A 54 -11.16 16.26 -2.47
N ARG A 55 -11.25 16.88 -3.64
CA ARG A 55 -12.39 17.69 -4.07
C ARG A 55 -12.87 17.22 -5.43
N VAL A 56 -14.16 17.33 -5.65
CA VAL A 56 -14.73 17.03 -6.97
C VAL A 56 -14.35 18.14 -7.92
N THR A 57 -13.85 17.77 -9.10
CA THR A 57 -13.52 18.70 -10.18
C THR A 57 -14.57 18.60 -11.27
N ARG A 58 -14.74 19.67 -12.04
CA ARG A 58 -15.59 19.64 -13.24
C ARG A 58 -15.17 18.50 -14.19
N ALA A 59 -13.87 18.31 -14.40
CA ALA A 59 -13.34 17.23 -15.24
C ALA A 59 -13.75 15.83 -14.74
N SER A 60 -13.72 15.58 -13.42
CA SER A 60 -14.16 14.29 -12.85
C SER A 60 -15.65 14.03 -13.07
N ILE A 61 -16.49 15.07 -13.01
CA ILE A 61 -17.93 14.98 -13.30
C ILE A 61 -18.19 14.83 -14.80
N GLU A 62 -17.46 15.54 -15.66
CA GLU A 62 -17.58 15.40 -17.11
C GLU A 62 -17.25 13.97 -17.55
N GLY A 63 -16.16 13.39 -17.03
CA GLY A 63 -15.82 11.99 -17.29
C GLY A 63 -16.88 11.00 -16.79
N TRP A 64 -17.43 11.24 -15.60
CA TRP A 64 -18.52 10.41 -15.07
C TRP A 64 -19.81 10.54 -15.90
N CYS A 65 -20.25 11.76 -16.22
CA CYS A 65 -21.45 12.01 -17.02
C CYS A 65 -21.34 11.39 -18.41
N GLY A 66 -20.15 11.48 -19.05
CA GLY A 66 -19.91 10.85 -20.35
C GLY A 66 -20.06 9.33 -20.33
N ASN A 67 -19.74 8.69 -19.21
CA ASN A 67 -19.81 7.23 -19.06
C ASN A 67 -21.18 6.74 -18.54
N TRP A 68 -21.83 7.48 -17.64
CA TRP A 68 -23.00 7.01 -16.89
C TRP A 68 -24.31 7.74 -17.22
N SER A 69 -24.25 8.90 -17.88
CA SER A 69 -25.43 9.65 -18.29
C SER A 69 -25.28 10.22 -19.71
N PRO A 70 -24.96 9.37 -20.71
CA PRO A 70 -24.71 9.83 -22.07
C PRO A 70 -25.95 10.51 -22.65
N GLY A 71 -25.76 11.69 -23.25
CA GLY A 71 -26.83 12.49 -23.86
C GLY A 71 -27.57 13.43 -22.90
N ASP A 72 -27.30 13.38 -21.59
CA ASP A 72 -27.86 14.34 -20.63
C ASP A 72 -27.04 15.64 -20.61
N ALA A 73 -27.50 16.64 -21.36
CA ALA A 73 -26.88 17.97 -21.42
C ALA A 73 -26.86 18.72 -20.07
N GLY A 74 -27.72 18.35 -19.12
CA GLY A 74 -27.80 18.96 -17.79
C GLY A 74 -26.95 18.26 -16.72
N CYS A 75 -26.37 17.09 -17.03
CA CYS A 75 -25.69 16.24 -16.06
C CYS A 75 -24.59 16.98 -15.29
N VAL A 76 -23.66 17.59 -16.02
CA VAL A 76 -22.49 18.25 -15.40
C VAL A 76 -22.90 19.38 -14.45
N ALA A 77 -23.86 20.22 -14.88
CA ALA A 77 -24.34 21.33 -14.07
C ALA A 77 -25.07 20.85 -12.81
N ARG A 78 -25.93 19.84 -12.95
CA ARG A 78 -26.69 19.26 -11.83
C ARG A 78 -25.76 18.60 -10.81
N GLU A 79 -24.81 17.78 -11.25
CA GLU A 79 -23.90 17.10 -10.34
C GLU A 79 -22.94 18.07 -9.65
N LEU A 80 -22.43 19.10 -10.35
CA LEU A 80 -21.60 20.16 -9.74
C LEU A 80 -22.36 20.97 -8.69
N ALA A 81 -23.66 21.18 -8.88
CA ALA A 81 -24.52 21.87 -7.91
C ALA A 81 -24.88 20.98 -6.71
N SER A 82 -24.62 19.68 -6.76
CA SER A 82 -24.99 18.77 -5.69
C SER A 82 -24.19 19.05 -4.40
N PRO A 83 -24.81 18.90 -3.21
CA PRO A 83 -24.08 18.99 -1.95
C PRO A 83 -22.94 17.96 -1.84
N ALA A 84 -23.01 16.84 -2.57
CA ALA A 84 -21.94 15.86 -2.62
C ALA A 84 -20.71 16.39 -3.37
N ALA A 85 -20.88 17.14 -4.45
CA ALA A 85 -19.75 17.72 -5.20
C ALA A 85 -19.05 18.87 -4.46
N GLN A 86 -19.77 19.57 -3.57
CA GLN A 86 -19.23 20.69 -2.81
C GLN A 86 -18.41 20.28 -1.57
N LYS A 87 -18.44 19.01 -1.18
CA LYS A 87 -17.73 18.51 0.00
C LYS A 87 -16.23 18.35 -0.25
N VAL A 88 -15.46 18.53 0.82
CA VAL A 88 -14.08 18.03 0.91
C VAL A 88 -14.14 16.60 1.42
N TYR A 89 -13.64 15.67 0.62
CA TYR A 89 -13.53 14.26 0.98
C TYR A 89 -12.20 14.04 1.68
N ARG A 90 -12.20 13.31 2.79
CA ARG A 90 -10.98 13.07 3.56
C ARG A 90 -10.83 11.60 3.85
N ALA A 91 -9.62 11.09 3.63
CA ALA A 91 -9.21 9.76 4.03
C ALA A 91 -7.96 9.86 4.90
N THR A 92 -7.86 8.99 5.92
CA THR A 92 -6.69 8.89 6.79
C THR A 92 -6.26 7.46 6.97
N ALA A 93 -4.97 7.25 7.21
CA ALA A 93 -4.42 5.93 7.51
C ALA A 93 -3.33 6.00 8.57
N ASP A 94 -3.27 4.93 9.34
CA ASP A 94 -2.11 4.52 10.11
C ASP A 94 -1.42 3.40 9.31
N CYS A 95 -0.47 3.79 8.46
CA CYS A 95 0.23 2.87 7.56
C CYS A 95 1.04 1.82 8.33
N ILE A 96 1.43 2.13 9.57
CA ILE A 96 2.25 1.27 10.43
C ILE A 96 1.38 0.24 11.15
N ALA A 97 0.25 0.67 11.71
CA ALA A 97 -0.68 -0.24 12.38
C ALA A 97 -1.61 -0.99 11.40
N GLY A 98 -1.62 -0.64 10.12
CA GLY A 98 -2.50 -1.27 9.15
C GLY A 98 -3.95 -0.87 9.34
N ARG A 99 -4.24 0.42 9.60
CA ARG A 99 -5.61 0.92 9.76
C ARG A 99 -5.90 2.05 8.79
N ILE A 100 -7.13 2.09 8.28
CA ILE A 100 -7.59 3.15 7.38
C ILE A 100 -8.99 3.60 7.77
N THR A 101 -9.21 4.91 7.65
CA THR A 101 -10.53 5.54 7.65
C THR A 101 -10.69 6.19 6.28
N PRO A 102 -11.36 5.52 5.31
CA PRO A 102 -11.59 6.06 3.99
C PRO A 102 -12.66 7.15 4.04
N VAL A 103 -13.00 7.70 2.87
CA VAL A 103 -14.03 8.72 2.67
C VAL A 103 -15.43 8.36 3.19
N ASP A 104 -15.71 7.09 3.47
CA ASP A 104 -16.97 6.63 4.07
C ASP A 104 -17.03 6.87 5.60
N GLY A 105 -15.92 7.31 6.20
CA GLY A 105 -15.78 7.62 7.62
C GLY A 105 -15.67 6.41 8.54
N LYS A 106 -15.70 5.17 8.02
CA LYS A 106 -15.59 3.96 8.83
C LYS A 106 -14.14 3.55 8.99
N THR A 107 -13.80 2.86 10.08
CA THR A 107 -12.44 2.38 10.30
C THR A 107 -12.31 0.90 9.95
N TYR A 108 -11.26 0.58 9.19
CA TYR A 108 -10.96 -0.76 8.74
C TYR A 108 -9.55 -1.18 9.13
N ALA A 109 -9.38 -2.47 9.42
CA ALA A 109 -8.09 -3.07 9.72
C ALA A 109 -7.59 -3.92 8.55
N LEU A 110 -6.29 -3.84 8.27
CA LEU A 110 -5.62 -4.60 7.22
C LEU A 110 -5.68 -6.09 7.55
N ALA A 111 -6.27 -6.86 6.67
CA ALA A 111 -6.51 -8.30 6.83
C ALA A 111 -5.75 -9.14 5.80
N GLY A 112 -4.62 -8.62 5.29
CA GLY A 112 -3.79 -9.26 4.28
C GLY A 112 -4.02 -8.70 2.88
N ARG A 113 -3.87 -9.56 1.87
CA ARG A 113 -4.10 -9.23 0.47
C ARG A 113 -5.08 -10.22 -0.15
N TRP A 114 -5.79 -9.80 -1.18
CA TRP A 114 -6.55 -10.70 -2.03
C TRP A 114 -5.61 -11.59 -2.84
N ASP A 115 -6.00 -12.85 -3.02
CA ASP A 115 -5.32 -13.73 -3.96
C ASP A 115 -5.55 -13.26 -5.40
N ASN A 116 -4.78 -13.81 -6.34
CA ASN A 116 -4.85 -13.43 -7.75
C ASN A 116 -5.97 -14.15 -8.52
N SER A 117 -6.98 -14.68 -7.84
CA SER A 117 -8.04 -15.48 -8.49
C SER A 117 -9.08 -14.64 -9.25
N ASP A 118 -9.07 -13.31 -9.11
CA ASP A 118 -10.17 -12.42 -9.53
C ASP A 118 -9.75 -10.94 -9.49
N ILE A 119 -10.71 -10.05 -9.70
CA ILE A 119 -10.55 -8.60 -9.67
C ILE A 119 -9.91 -8.12 -8.37
N GLY A 120 -8.90 -7.26 -8.51
CA GLY A 120 -8.16 -6.70 -7.37
C GLY A 120 -7.20 -7.67 -6.70
N GLY A 121 -6.81 -8.75 -7.38
CA GLY A 121 -5.75 -9.64 -6.91
C GLY A 121 -4.47 -8.90 -6.53
N GLY A 122 -3.87 -9.30 -5.41
CA GLY A 122 -2.68 -8.67 -4.83
C GLY A 122 -2.94 -7.34 -4.11
N ARG A 123 -4.13 -6.75 -4.19
CA ARG A 123 -4.49 -5.54 -3.44
C ARG A 123 -4.78 -5.86 -1.98
N THR A 124 -4.77 -4.83 -1.13
CA THR A 124 -5.03 -4.99 0.31
C THR A 124 -6.47 -5.43 0.57
N ARG A 125 -6.61 -6.30 1.56
CA ARG A 125 -7.89 -6.81 2.06
C ARG A 125 -8.20 -6.18 3.41
N TRP A 126 -9.47 -5.89 3.66
CA TRP A 126 -9.89 -5.09 4.81
C TRP A 126 -10.93 -5.80 5.65
N ARG A 127 -10.86 -5.60 6.96
CA ARG A 127 -11.83 -6.07 7.94
C ARG A 127 -12.54 -4.88 8.56
N GLY A 128 -13.87 -4.93 8.59
CA GLY A 128 -14.71 -3.94 9.25
C GLY A 128 -14.71 -4.08 10.76
N ALA A 129 -15.33 -3.12 11.45
CA ALA A 129 -15.51 -3.14 12.90
C ALA A 129 -16.36 -4.32 13.39
N ASP A 130 -17.23 -4.86 12.53
CA ASP A 130 -18.02 -6.07 12.77
C ASP A 130 -17.20 -7.37 12.67
N GLY A 131 -15.89 -7.25 12.44
CA GLY A 131 -14.98 -8.37 12.29
C GLY A 131 -15.08 -9.09 10.94
N LYS A 132 -15.98 -8.67 10.04
CA LYS A 132 -16.15 -9.30 8.73
C LYS A 132 -15.17 -8.73 7.72
N ILE A 133 -14.79 -9.57 6.76
CA ILE A 133 -14.00 -9.14 5.61
C ILE A 133 -14.92 -8.37 4.67
N VAL A 134 -14.51 -7.16 4.28
CA VAL A 134 -15.18 -6.38 3.26
C VAL A 134 -14.96 -7.06 1.92
N GLY A 135 -16.02 -7.37 1.17
CA GLY A 135 -15.92 -8.03 -0.14
C GLY A 135 -15.07 -7.25 -1.13
N ARG A 136 -14.40 -7.96 -2.05
CA ARG A 136 -13.58 -7.37 -3.13
C ARG A 136 -14.38 -6.90 -4.33
N ASP A 137 -15.70 -6.93 -4.26
CA ASP A 137 -16.59 -6.46 -5.31
C ASP A 137 -16.89 -4.95 -5.19
N ASN A 138 -17.45 -4.41 -6.26
CA ASN A 138 -17.77 -3.00 -6.38
C ASN A 138 -18.88 -2.51 -5.43
N ALA A 139 -19.76 -3.42 -4.96
CA ALA A 139 -20.84 -3.08 -4.04
C ALA A 139 -20.38 -3.08 -2.59
N SER A 140 -19.51 -4.04 -2.22
CA SER A 140 -18.93 -4.13 -0.87
C SER A 140 -17.90 -3.04 -0.58
N GLY A 141 -17.25 -2.49 -1.62
CA GLY A 141 -16.35 -1.33 -1.49
C GLY A 141 -14.90 -1.66 -1.14
N GLY A 142 -14.52 -2.94 -1.00
CA GLY A 142 -13.16 -3.34 -0.59
C GLY A 142 -12.06 -2.87 -1.53
N LEU A 143 -12.33 -2.78 -2.84
CA LEU A 143 -11.37 -2.23 -3.82
C LEU A 143 -11.20 -0.71 -3.71
N GLY A 144 -12.24 0.00 -3.30
CA GLY A 144 -12.17 1.43 -3.02
C GLY A 144 -11.28 1.71 -1.80
N ILE A 145 -11.43 0.92 -0.74
CA ILE A 145 -10.56 1.00 0.45
C ILE A 145 -9.11 0.71 0.07
N ALA A 146 -8.87 -0.33 -0.74
CA ALA A 146 -7.53 -0.65 -1.21
C ALA A 146 -6.90 0.46 -2.06
N GLN A 147 -7.69 1.14 -2.89
CA GLN A 147 -7.24 2.28 -3.70
C GLN A 147 -6.82 3.46 -2.81
N GLN A 148 -7.67 3.82 -1.85
CA GLN A 148 -7.35 4.92 -0.93
C GLN A 148 -6.14 4.58 -0.05
N TRP A 149 -5.97 3.32 0.33
CA TRP A 149 -4.75 2.86 1.00
C TRP A 149 -3.50 3.02 0.13
N GLU A 150 -3.57 2.76 -1.17
CA GLU A 150 -2.43 2.94 -2.08
C GLU A 150 -2.03 4.41 -2.21
N VAL A 151 -3.00 5.34 -2.16
CA VAL A 151 -2.76 6.79 -2.10
C VAL A 151 -2.05 7.21 -0.81
N LEU A 152 -2.54 6.70 0.33
CA LEU A 152 -2.06 7.10 1.67
C LEU A 152 -0.78 6.38 2.10
N CYS A 153 -0.62 5.12 1.69
CA CYS A 153 0.45 4.21 2.10
C CYS A 153 1.17 3.61 0.88
N PRO A 154 1.80 4.43 0.03
CA PRO A 154 2.49 3.96 -1.16
C PRO A 154 3.68 3.08 -0.78
N LYS A 155 3.90 2.03 -1.58
CA LYS A 155 4.94 1.01 -1.37
C LYS A 155 6.37 1.60 -1.30
N THR A 156 6.59 2.82 -1.79
CA THR A 156 7.89 3.50 -1.90
C THR A 156 8.28 4.36 -0.70
N VAL A 157 7.39 4.57 0.29
CA VAL A 157 7.73 5.32 1.54
C VAL A 157 7.98 4.37 2.72
N ALA A 158 7.91 3.06 2.48
CA ALA A 158 8.40 2.04 3.42
C ALA A 158 9.93 1.91 3.37
N THR A 159 10.67 3.01 3.38
CA THR A 159 11.95 3.00 4.09
C THR A 159 11.57 3.26 5.54
N PRO A 160 11.80 2.35 6.48
CA PRO A 160 11.58 2.67 7.88
C PRO A 160 12.45 3.87 8.19
N ALA A 161 11.83 5.04 8.42
CA ALA A 161 12.49 6.09 9.14
C ALA A 161 12.97 5.44 10.43
N LYS A 162 14.29 5.38 10.63
CA LYS A 162 14.87 5.05 11.93
C LYS A 162 14.18 5.98 12.92
N ARG A 163 13.26 5.42 13.70
CA ARG A 163 12.81 6.03 14.96
C ARG A 163 14.08 6.46 15.69
N ALA A 164 14.11 7.69 16.20
CA ALA A 164 14.95 7.97 17.35
C ALA A 164 14.66 6.85 18.38
N PRO A 165 15.67 6.11 18.85
CA PRO A 165 15.45 4.85 19.52
C PRO A 165 14.74 5.10 20.85
N THR A 166 13.45 4.78 20.91
CA THR A 166 12.88 4.27 22.14
C THR A 166 13.44 2.85 22.30
N PRO A 167 14.04 2.49 23.45
CA PRO A 167 14.63 1.16 23.63
C PRO A 167 13.60 0.08 23.27
N PRO A 168 13.91 -0.84 22.33
CA PRO A 168 13.02 -1.95 22.04
C PRO A 168 12.89 -2.81 23.30
N ALA A 169 11.66 -3.16 23.65
CA ALA A 169 11.45 -4.28 24.57
C ALA A 169 12.14 -5.52 23.97
N PRO A 170 12.86 -6.31 24.77
CA PRO A 170 13.60 -7.46 24.27
C PRO A 170 12.64 -8.45 23.61
N VAL A 171 12.90 -8.77 22.34
CA VAL A 171 12.20 -9.83 21.63
C VAL A 171 12.70 -11.16 22.22
N VAL A 172 11.93 -11.72 23.15
CA VAL A 172 12.24 -13.02 23.76
C VAL A 172 11.97 -14.11 22.72
N GLY A 173 13.01 -14.83 22.30
CA GLY A 173 12.86 -16.02 21.47
C GLY A 173 12.16 -17.13 22.25
N ALA A 174 11.21 -17.83 21.62
CA ALA A 174 10.52 -18.97 22.19
C ALA A 174 11.42 -20.22 22.30
N PHE A 175 12.55 -20.23 21.58
CA PHE A 175 13.57 -21.28 21.56
C PHE A 175 14.97 -20.65 21.55
N ALA A 176 15.98 -21.35 22.06
CA ALA A 176 17.37 -20.89 22.13
C ALA A 176 18.29 -21.58 21.10
N PRO A 177 19.41 -20.96 20.68
CA PRO A 177 20.42 -21.65 19.89
C PRO A 177 20.95 -22.87 20.65
N GLY A 178 21.01 -24.00 19.96
CA GLY A 178 21.38 -25.29 20.54
C GLY A 178 20.20 -26.10 21.08
N GLU A 179 19.00 -25.53 21.19
CA GLU A 179 17.80 -26.25 21.65
C GLU A 179 17.33 -27.26 20.60
N THR A 180 17.03 -28.47 21.05
CA THR A 180 16.39 -29.50 20.23
C THR A 180 14.89 -29.20 20.13
N VAL A 181 14.36 -29.25 18.91
CA VAL A 181 12.96 -28.95 18.59
C VAL A 181 12.45 -29.92 17.54
N TYR A 182 11.14 -30.13 17.47
CA TYR A 182 10.53 -30.67 16.27
C TYR A 182 10.17 -29.53 15.33
N ALA A 183 10.58 -29.63 14.08
CA ALA A 183 10.32 -28.67 13.03
C ALA A 183 9.41 -29.25 11.95
N ARG A 184 8.46 -28.45 11.47
CA ARG A 184 7.50 -28.88 10.44
C ARG A 184 8.16 -28.87 9.06
N TYR A 185 8.29 -30.04 8.44
CA TYR A 185 8.82 -30.23 7.10
C TYR A 185 7.81 -30.99 6.24
N GLY A 186 7.21 -30.31 5.27
CA GLY A 186 6.05 -30.81 4.54
C GLY A 186 4.87 -31.10 5.47
N LYS A 187 4.38 -32.34 5.47
CA LYS A 187 3.29 -32.80 6.37
C LYS A 187 3.80 -33.40 7.69
N ALA A 188 5.11 -33.62 7.83
CA ALA A 188 5.71 -34.30 8.98
C ALA A 188 6.37 -33.32 9.96
N TRP A 189 6.53 -33.78 11.21
CA TRP A 189 7.33 -33.12 12.24
C TRP A 189 8.64 -33.88 12.40
N ILE A 190 9.76 -33.23 12.08
CA ILE A 190 11.08 -33.86 12.06
C ILE A 190 11.91 -33.25 13.19
N PRO A 191 12.60 -34.05 14.02
CA PRO A 191 13.53 -33.53 15.02
C PRO A 191 14.67 -32.75 14.36
N GLY A 192 15.12 -31.71 15.05
CA GLY A 192 16.20 -30.85 14.60
C GLY A 192 16.73 -29.96 15.72
N LYS A 193 17.78 -29.21 15.42
CA LYS A 193 18.44 -28.31 16.37
C LYS A 193 18.39 -26.88 15.89
N VAL A 194 18.01 -25.96 16.77
CA VAL A 194 18.10 -24.52 16.49
C VAL A 194 19.57 -24.15 16.39
N VAL A 195 19.99 -23.65 15.24
CA VAL A 195 21.36 -23.24 14.95
C VAL A 195 21.54 -21.75 15.18
N LYS A 196 20.53 -20.95 14.80
CA LYS A 196 20.63 -19.49 14.86
C LYS A 196 19.25 -18.84 15.00
N LEU A 197 19.17 -17.80 15.81
CA LEU A 197 18.02 -16.92 15.90
C LEU A 197 18.15 -15.80 14.86
N ARG A 198 17.07 -15.52 14.14
CA ARG A 198 16.98 -14.51 13.09
C ARG A 198 15.79 -13.60 13.41
N PRO A 199 16.01 -12.42 13.99
CA PRO A 199 14.95 -11.43 14.08
C PRO A 199 14.54 -11.00 12.67
N GLN A 200 13.25 -11.08 12.35
CA GLN A 200 12.67 -10.64 11.09
C GLN A 200 11.43 -9.79 11.40
N GLY A 201 11.60 -8.47 11.42
CA GLY A 201 10.57 -7.54 11.89
C GLY A 201 10.24 -7.77 13.37
N ALA A 202 8.96 -7.93 13.70
CA ALA A 202 8.49 -8.21 15.06
C ALA A 202 8.48 -9.71 15.43
N GLN A 203 9.00 -10.59 14.56
CA GLN A 203 8.97 -12.04 14.77
C GLN A 203 10.39 -12.62 14.83
N MET A 204 10.56 -13.65 15.66
CA MET A 204 11.78 -14.48 15.67
C MET A 204 11.60 -15.66 14.73
N HIS A 205 12.52 -15.77 13.77
CA HIS A 205 12.72 -16.95 12.95
C HIS A 205 13.91 -17.73 13.48
N TYR A 206 13.87 -19.04 13.30
CA TYR A 206 14.87 -19.96 13.81
C TYR A 206 15.41 -20.73 12.63
N GLU A 207 16.71 -20.63 12.46
CA GLU A 207 17.45 -21.47 11.55
C GLU A 207 17.62 -22.83 12.20
N VAL A 208 16.98 -23.86 11.65
CA VAL A 208 16.98 -25.21 12.21
C VAL A 208 17.68 -26.14 11.23
N ARG A 209 18.58 -26.98 11.77
CA ARG A 209 19.16 -28.11 11.06
C ARG A 209 18.40 -29.37 11.49
N LEU A 210 17.72 -29.98 10.53
CA LEU A 210 16.93 -31.19 10.72
C LEU A 210 17.82 -32.43 10.69
N GLU A 211 17.42 -33.49 11.38
CA GLU A 211 18.17 -34.76 11.40
C GLU A 211 18.20 -35.46 10.03
N ASN A 212 17.21 -35.19 9.18
CA ASN A 212 17.20 -35.67 7.78
C ASN A 212 18.20 -34.93 6.86
N GLY A 213 19.08 -34.10 7.43
CA GLY A 213 20.10 -33.34 6.71
C GLY A 213 19.61 -32.02 6.11
N ALA A 214 18.30 -31.76 6.09
CA ALA A 214 17.75 -30.52 5.57
C ALA A 214 17.94 -29.35 6.54
N ARG A 215 18.04 -28.13 6.01
CA ARG A 215 18.17 -26.89 6.77
C ARG A 215 17.10 -25.91 6.32
N GLY A 216 16.48 -25.21 7.25
CA GLY A 216 15.43 -24.24 6.95
C GLY A 216 15.36 -23.13 7.98
N VAL A 217 14.92 -21.95 7.55
CA VAL A 217 14.58 -20.83 8.43
C VAL A 217 13.08 -20.86 8.66
N LEU A 218 12.66 -21.15 9.89
CA LEU A 218 11.28 -21.44 10.24
C LEU A 218 10.78 -20.45 11.30
N PRO A 219 9.53 -19.96 11.21
CA PRO A 219 8.91 -19.18 12.28
C PRO A 219 8.57 -20.06 13.49
N ALA A 220 8.42 -19.47 14.68
CA ALA A 220 8.11 -20.19 15.93
C ALA A 220 6.94 -21.19 15.80
N ARG A 221 5.89 -20.83 15.05
CA ARG A 221 4.69 -21.68 14.83
C ARG A 221 4.96 -23.00 14.09
N MET A 222 6.11 -23.11 13.44
CA MET A 222 6.54 -24.33 12.74
C MET A 222 7.54 -25.13 13.57
N LEU A 223 7.73 -24.76 14.83
CA LEU A 223 8.56 -25.44 15.80
C LEU A 223 7.73 -25.80 17.01
N ARG A 224 8.09 -26.90 17.66
CA ARG A 224 7.54 -27.28 18.97
C ARG A 224 8.67 -27.85 19.81
N LYS A 225 8.53 -27.71 21.12
CA LYS A 225 9.48 -28.33 22.06
C LYS A 225 9.45 -29.84 21.89
N THR A 226 10.63 -30.45 21.93
CA THR A 226 10.75 -31.88 22.18
C THR A 226 10.27 -32.13 23.62
N PRO A 227 9.51 -33.21 23.89
CA PRO A 227 9.17 -33.63 25.24
C PRO A 227 10.40 -33.76 26.14
#